data_AF-A0A348Z4V8-F1
#
_entry.id   AF-A0A348Z4V8-F1
#
_cell.length_a   1.000
_cell.length_b   1.000
_cell.length_c   1.000
_cell.angle_alpha   90.00
_cell.angle_beta   90.00
_cell.angle_gamma   90.00
#
_symmetry.space_group_name_H-M   'P 1'
#
loop_
_entity.id
_entity.type
_entity.pdbx_description
1 polymer ?
#
loop_
_entity_poly.entity_id
_entity_poly.type
_entity_poly.pdbx_seq_one_letter_code
_entity_poly.pdbx_strand_id
1 'polypeptide(L)'
;MRIFKPFWSLNIKNIENWLSKKALEGYILKDVNLLLKLFIFEKGEKSTINYRISFEKRGITELQPSLIKNGWYKACSKGKWFFLANEKNLEDIKAQPSREPLLSRFKIAQILLSLIPIYLAVNIGIFLIILIPMIIFYFLGIGDITFIKEVSPEKIQHIETSYFTLLDILNVVKALGIIALFIYPLYRLRKNELQIKEELGSDYVKFDGEYVSEKEDSLQECRKLIGKIGPSFLEPDKLEKWLEDMEAKGFNLYKVKKGNKKFYFTKGAPRKIRYILDFQNNPTAAYYEIFKLDQWELAYTVGTLPVKWSLWSKEYTGERPNIYSNREEQVSNAKKMALTYSAFYLPTIAIISYSIIKVFILLISDISRTIEVLPYMVSIVVFLMSILFLFCFPYSKIISFYVRAKGREY
;
A
#
# COMPACT_ATOMS: atom_id res chain seq x y z
N MET A 1 3.16 32.46 23.63
CA MET A 1 2.58 32.70 22.29
C MET A 1 1.90 31.43 21.79
N ARG A 2 0.77 31.52 21.09
CA ARG A 2 0.07 30.35 20.51
C ARG A 2 -0.06 30.53 18.99
N ILE A 3 0.33 29.53 18.21
CA ILE A 3 0.28 29.60 16.74
C ILE A 3 -0.45 28.40 16.17
N PHE A 4 -1.46 28.65 15.33
CA PHE A 4 -2.20 27.62 14.60
C PHE A 4 -1.45 27.19 13.34
N LYS A 5 -1.24 25.88 13.16
CA LYS A 5 -0.60 25.30 11.97
C LYS A 5 -1.44 24.15 11.43
N PRO A 6 -2.41 24.42 10.53
CA PRO A 6 -3.19 23.36 9.94
C PRO A 6 -2.28 22.44 9.10
N PHE A 7 -2.58 21.14 9.09
CA PHE A 7 -1.83 20.14 8.33
C PHE A 7 -0.34 20.03 8.68
N TRP A 8 0.09 20.49 9.86
CA TRP A 8 1.49 20.38 10.32
C TRP A 8 2.01 18.93 10.23
N SER A 9 1.17 17.95 10.55
CA SER A 9 1.53 16.52 10.51
C SER A 9 1.72 15.97 9.10
N LEU A 10 1.36 16.72 8.06
CA LEU A 10 1.66 16.41 6.68
C LEU A 10 2.98 17.03 6.24
N ASN A 11 3.52 18.03 6.95
CA ASN A 11 4.66 18.83 6.52
C ASN A 11 5.75 18.92 7.60
N ILE A 12 6.25 17.77 8.02
CA ILE A 12 7.13 17.66 9.19
C ILE A 12 8.41 18.47 9.04
N LYS A 13 9.12 18.37 7.92
CA LYS A 13 10.39 19.07 7.70
C LYS A 13 10.25 20.59 7.76
N ASN A 14 9.22 21.16 7.11
CA ASN A 14 9.01 22.60 7.18
C ASN A 14 8.60 23.04 8.59
N ILE A 15 7.91 22.19 9.36
CA ILE A 15 7.57 22.49 10.75
C ILE A 15 8.83 22.43 11.62
N GLU A 16 9.72 21.45 11.44
CA GLU A 16 11.01 21.38 12.13
C GLU A 16 11.84 22.66 11.89
N ASN A 17 12.03 23.04 10.63
CA ASN A 17 12.76 24.28 10.28
C ASN A 17 12.09 25.53 10.85
N TRP A 18 10.75 25.56 10.85
CA TRP A 18 9.99 26.66 11.42
C TRP A 18 10.12 26.73 12.95
N LEU A 19 10.17 25.59 13.64
CA LEU A 19 10.42 25.53 15.09
C LEU A 19 11.83 26.02 15.42
N SER A 20 12.84 25.58 14.67
CA SER A 20 14.22 26.07 14.84
C SER A 20 14.31 27.59 14.62
N LYS A 21 13.64 28.11 13.59
CA LYS A 21 13.56 29.57 13.35
C LYS A 21 12.89 30.30 14.52
N LYS A 22 11.85 29.71 15.14
CA LYS A 22 11.18 30.30 16.31
C LYS A 22 12.08 30.33 17.54
N ALA A 23 12.92 29.31 17.75
CA ALA A 23 13.90 29.31 18.82
C ALA A 23 14.97 30.41 18.64
N LEU A 24 15.42 30.65 17.40
CA LEU A 24 16.32 31.79 17.08
C LEU A 24 15.68 33.15 17.39
N GLU A 25 14.36 33.25 17.25
CA GLU A 25 13.59 34.45 17.62
C GLU A 25 13.36 34.57 19.14
N GLY A 26 13.78 33.58 19.95
CA GLY A 26 13.59 33.55 21.41
C GLY A 26 12.28 32.89 21.85
N TYR A 27 11.66 32.07 21.00
CA TYR A 27 10.44 31.33 21.32
C TYR A 27 10.71 29.83 21.38
N ILE A 28 10.71 29.28 22.59
CA ILE A 28 10.96 27.85 22.84
C ILE A 28 9.63 27.11 22.88
N LEU A 29 9.58 25.93 22.24
CA LEU A 29 8.38 25.11 22.19
C LEU A 29 8.10 24.51 23.57
N LYS A 30 6.93 24.81 24.13
CA LYS A 30 6.48 24.29 25.43
C LYS A 30 5.51 23.12 25.30
N ASP A 31 4.51 23.27 24.44
CA ASP A 31 3.50 22.23 24.23
C ASP A 31 2.88 22.30 22.83
N VAL A 32 2.24 21.22 22.41
CA VAL A 32 1.48 21.13 21.16
C VAL A 32 0.12 20.51 21.43
N ASN A 33 -0.95 21.23 21.12
CA ASN A 33 -2.29 20.65 21.08
C ASN A 33 -2.53 20.03 19.70
N LEU A 34 -2.49 18.71 19.62
CA LEU A 34 -2.61 17.98 18.36
C LEU A 34 -4.01 18.11 17.73
N LEU A 35 -5.07 18.18 18.54
CA LEU A 35 -6.46 18.25 18.09
C LEU A 35 -6.74 19.62 17.45
N LEU A 36 -6.37 20.69 18.18
CA LEU A 36 -6.54 22.06 17.72
C LEU A 36 -5.42 22.51 16.78
N LYS A 37 -4.39 21.68 16.54
CA LYS A 37 -3.23 22.00 15.69
C LYS A 37 -2.53 23.29 16.13
N LEU A 38 -2.45 23.50 17.43
CA LEU A 38 -1.90 24.70 18.07
C LEU A 38 -0.54 24.40 18.70
N PHE A 39 0.46 25.21 18.40
CA PHE A 39 1.78 25.18 18.99
C PHE A 39 1.89 26.29 20.03
N ILE A 40 2.28 25.91 21.25
CA ILE A 40 2.37 26.79 22.42
C ILE A 40 3.84 27.02 22.73
N PHE A 41 4.23 28.29 22.71
CA PHE A 41 5.60 28.75 22.93
C PHE A 41 5.71 29.58 24.20
N GLU A 42 6.85 29.44 24.85
CA GLU A 42 7.32 30.27 25.95
C GLU A 42 8.41 31.22 25.44
N LYS A 43 8.44 32.44 25.98
CA LYS A 43 9.47 33.42 25.62
C LYS A 43 10.71 33.06 26.44
N GLY A 44 11.79 32.70 25.76
CA GLY A 44 13.06 32.32 26.36
C GLY A 44 14.22 33.04 25.68
N GLU A 45 15.43 32.55 25.92
CA GLU A 45 16.64 33.07 25.29
C GLU A 45 16.73 32.64 23.82
N LYS A 46 17.31 33.52 23.00
CA LYS A 46 17.59 33.22 21.59
C LYS A 46 18.65 32.13 21.53
N SER A 47 18.27 30.98 21.00
CA SER A 47 19.11 29.79 21.00
C SER A 47 19.00 29.05 19.67
N THR A 48 20.10 28.44 19.24
CA THR A 48 20.17 27.58 18.06
C THR A 48 19.70 26.17 18.42
N ILE A 49 18.38 26.00 18.54
CA ILE A 49 17.79 24.69 18.84
C ILE A 49 17.39 23.98 17.54
N ASN A 50 17.89 22.77 17.35
CA ASN A 50 17.49 21.87 16.29
C ASN A 50 16.32 21.00 16.73
N TYR A 51 15.16 21.19 16.10
CA TYR A 51 13.98 20.37 16.37
C TYR A 51 13.86 19.19 15.42
N ARG A 52 13.44 18.04 15.95
CA ARG A 52 13.05 16.86 15.18
C ARG A 52 11.74 16.30 15.70
N ILE A 53 10.84 15.94 14.79
CA ILE A 53 9.56 15.34 15.12
C ILE A 53 9.63 13.85 14.80
N SER A 54 9.50 13.00 15.82
CA SER A 54 9.37 11.56 15.63
C SER A 54 7.96 11.08 15.92
N PHE A 55 7.63 9.93 15.34
CA PHE A 55 6.36 9.26 15.52
C PHE A 55 6.64 7.85 16.02
N GLU A 56 6.24 7.52 17.24
CA GLU A 56 6.60 6.24 17.86
C GLU A 56 5.41 5.27 17.94
N LYS A 57 5.73 3.99 18.16
CA LYS A 57 4.71 2.95 18.41
C LYS A 57 4.00 3.22 19.75
N ARG A 58 2.78 2.69 19.92
CA ARG A 58 2.02 2.84 21.18
C ARG A 58 2.82 2.23 22.33
N GLY A 59 2.88 2.93 23.47
CA GLY A 59 3.52 2.45 24.69
C GLY A 59 4.95 2.94 24.91
N ILE A 60 5.61 3.52 23.89
CA ILE A 60 6.89 4.20 24.07
C ILE A 60 6.60 5.57 24.66
N THR A 61 7.06 5.81 25.89
CA THR A 61 6.96 7.11 26.58
C THR A 61 8.32 7.77 26.74
N GLU A 62 9.40 7.00 26.69
CA GLU A 62 10.77 7.43 26.94
C GLU A 62 11.64 7.38 25.68
N LEU A 63 12.68 8.22 25.68
CA LEU A 63 13.66 8.30 24.61
C LEU A 63 14.68 7.17 24.74
N GLN A 64 15.20 6.68 23.62
CA GLN A 64 16.28 5.71 23.63
C GLN A 64 17.54 6.31 24.31
N PRO A 65 18.24 5.55 25.17
CA PRO A 65 19.44 6.05 25.87
C PRO A 65 20.52 6.59 24.94
N SER A 66 20.66 6.00 23.74
CA SER A 66 21.58 6.45 22.70
C SER A 66 21.29 7.88 22.22
N LEU A 67 20.02 8.28 22.11
CA LEU A 67 19.63 9.62 21.70
C LEU A 67 19.92 10.65 22.81
N ILE A 68 19.62 10.30 24.06
CA ILE A 68 19.92 11.14 25.23
C ILE A 68 21.42 11.40 25.33
N LYS A 69 22.25 10.34 25.17
CA LYS A 69 23.72 10.46 25.14
C LYS A 69 24.23 11.38 24.03
N ASN A 70 23.51 11.49 22.92
CA ASN A 70 23.84 12.39 21.81
C ASN A 70 23.26 13.81 21.96
N GLY A 71 22.67 14.14 23.12
CA GLY A 71 22.15 15.47 23.44
C GLY A 71 20.71 15.71 23.02
N TRP A 72 19.98 14.68 22.58
CA TRP A 72 18.55 14.81 22.31
C TRP A 72 17.75 14.75 23.60
N TYR A 73 16.89 15.73 23.79
CA TYR A 73 15.90 15.74 24.86
C TYR A 73 14.50 15.98 24.32
N LYS A 74 13.50 15.65 25.14
CA LYS A 74 12.08 15.75 24.79
C LYS A 74 11.59 17.15 25.14
N ALA A 75 11.28 17.97 24.13
CA ALA A 75 10.64 19.27 24.36
C ALA A 75 9.19 19.09 24.78
N CYS A 76 8.43 18.26 24.05
CA CYS A 76 7.12 17.79 24.46
C CYS A 76 6.75 16.47 23.76
N SER A 77 5.75 15.77 24.30
CA SER A 77 5.19 14.58 23.66
C SER A 77 3.68 14.51 23.87
N LYS A 78 2.95 14.10 22.84
CA LYS A 78 1.51 13.87 22.90
C LYS A 78 1.13 12.62 22.12
N GLY A 79 0.60 11.63 22.83
CA GLY A 79 0.26 10.34 22.23
C GLY A 79 1.49 9.70 21.58
N LYS A 80 1.44 9.50 20.26
CA LYS A 80 2.55 8.91 19.47
C LYS A 80 3.56 9.95 18.95
N TRP A 81 3.31 11.24 19.15
CA TRP A 81 4.15 12.30 18.62
C TRP A 81 5.15 12.77 19.66
N PHE A 82 6.41 12.84 19.25
CA PHE A 82 7.53 13.31 20.05
C PHE A 82 8.17 14.49 19.35
N PHE A 83 8.31 15.59 20.08
CA PHE A 83 9.02 16.79 19.63
C PHE A 83 10.34 16.82 20.39
N LEU A 84 11.41 16.53 19.67
CA LEU A 84 12.77 16.39 20.19
C LEU A 84 13.56 17.65 19.87
N ALA A 85 14.40 18.06 20.81
CA ALA A 85 15.26 19.22 20.69
C ALA A 85 16.71 18.80 20.94
N ASN A 86 17.63 19.45 20.24
CA ASN A 86 19.07 19.33 20.44
C ASN A 86 19.70 20.71 20.23
N GLU A 87 20.56 21.13 21.15
CA GLU A 87 21.21 22.44 21.12
C GLU A 87 22.56 22.43 20.37
N LYS A 88 23.06 21.24 20.02
CA LYS A 88 24.28 21.10 19.21
C LYS A 88 24.02 21.48 17.76
N ASN A 89 25.07 21.94 17.08
CA ASN A 89 25.05 22.18 15.64
C ASN A 89 24.79 20.87 14.88
N LEU A 90 24.16 20.96 13.70
CA LEU A 90 23.76 19.78 12.91
C LEU A 90 24.93 18.86 12.56
N GLU A 91 26.14 19.41 12.40
CA GLU A 91 27.36 18.68 12.05
C GLU A 91 27.89 17.81 13.20
N ASP A 92 27.60 18.19 14.45
CA ASP A 92 28.06 17.47 15.65
C ASP A 92 27.09 16.35 16.08
N ILE A 93 25.92 16.25 15.44
CA ILE A 93 24.88 15.28 15.79
C ILE A 93 25.17 13.95 15.10
N LYS A 94 25.83 13.04 15.83
CA LYS A 94 26.19 11.70 15.33
C LYS A 94 25.02 10.72 15.21
N ALA A 95 23.99 10.86 16.04
CA ALA A 95 22.83 9.97 16.04
C ALA A 95 21.53 10.77 15.95
N GLN A 96 20.65 10.37 15.02
CA GLN A 96 19.37 11.02 14.78
C GLN A 96 18.20 10.08 15.12
N PRO A 97 17.05 10.63 15.52
CA PRO A 97 15.83 9.85 15.73
C PRO A 97 15.41 9.12 14.45
N SER A 98 14.91 7.88 14.58
CA SER A 98 14.47 7.09 13.43
C SER A 98 13.29 7.75 12.69
N ARG A 99 13.35 7.73 11.35
CA ARG A 99 12.32 8.27 10.46
C ARG A 99 11.38 7.23 9.87
N GLU A 100 11.70 5.94 10.00
CA GLU A 100 10.91 4.85 9.40
C GLU A 100 9.44 4.84 9.84
N PRO A 101 9.10 5.03 11.13
CA PRO A 101 7.71 5.03 11.56
C PRO A 101 6.88 6.17 10.94
N LEU A 102 7.53 7.33 10.72
CA LEU A 102 6.88 8.48 10.10
C LEU A 102 6.61 8.22 8.62
N LEU A 103 7.55 7.56 7.94
CA LEU A 103 7.36 7.14 6.55
C LEU A 103 6.22 6.14 6.39
N SER A 104 6.16 5.15 7.28
CA SER A 104 5.05 4.19 7.34
C SER A 104 3.70 4.90 7.44
N ARG A 105 3.60 5.87 8.34
CA ARG A 105 2.40 6.68 8.52
C ARG A 105 2.02 7.42 7.24
N PHE A 106 2.97 8.04 6.53
CA PHE A 106 2.66 8.74 5.29
C PHE A 106 2.10 7.82 4.22
N LYS A 107 2.65 6.62 4.07
CA LYS A 107 2.14 5.63 3.11
C LYS A 107 0.74 5.14 3.47
N ILE A 108 0.49 4.84 4.75
CA ILE A 108 -0.85 4.47 5.23
C ILE A 108 -1.84 5.61 4.98
N ALA A 109 -1.45 6.85 5.29
CA ALA A 109 -2.29 8.02 5.05
C ALA A 109 -2.59 8.23 3.56
N GLN A 110 -1.61 8.04 2.68
CA GLN A 110 -1.81 8.09 1.23
C GLN A 110 -2.77 7.01 0.75
N ILE A 111 -2.63 5.77 1.22
CA ILE A 111 -3.53 4.66 0.86
C ILE A 111 -4.95 4.97 1.32
N LEU A 112 -5.15 5.34 2.58
CA LEU A 112 -6.48 5.67 3.10
C LEU A 112 -7.11 6.84 2.35
N LEU A 113 -6.31 7.87 2.04
CA LEU A 113 -6.77 9.05 1.31
C LEU A 113 -7.06 8.75 -0.16
N SER A 114 -6.42 7.73 -0.76
CA SER A 114 -6.64 7.34 -2.15
C SER A 114 -7.87 6.45 -2.35
N LEU A 115 -8.39 5.79 -1.31
CA LEU A 115 -9.56 4.91 -1.43
C LEU A 115 -10.79 5.61 -2.02
N ILE A 116 -11.10 6.82 -1.55
CA ILE A 116 -12.26 7.61 -2.02
C ILE A 116 -12.12 7.99 -3.50
N PRO A 117 -11.05 8.67 -3.95
CA PRO A 117 -10.91 9.04 -5.35
C PRO A 117 -10.78 7.82 -6.27
N ILE A 118 -10.18 6.70 -5.84
CA ILE A 118 -10.17 5.45 -6.61
C ILE A 118 -11.60 4.92 -6.79
N TYR A 119 -12.37 4.85 -5.70
CA TYR A 119 -13.76 4.42 -5.76
C TYR A 119 -14.59 5.30 -6.70
N LEU A 120 -14.47 6.62 -6.58
CA LEU A 120 -15.16 7.56 -7.46
C LEU A 120 -14.71 7.40 -8.91
N ALA A 121 -13.40 7.26 -9.17
CA ALA A 121 -12.88 7.08 -10.53
C ALA A 121 -13.39 5.79 -11.18
N VAL A 122 -13.48 4.68 -10.45
CA VAL A 122 -14.05 3.43 -10.96
C VAL A 122 -15.53 3.59 -11.30
N ASN A 123 -16.32 4.19 -10.40
CA ASN A 123 -17.75 4.42 -10.65
C ASN A 123 -18.00 5.37 -11.83
N ILE A 124 -17.27 6.49 -11.87
CA ILE A 124 -17.31 7.43 -13.01
C ILE A 124 -16.86 6.73 -14.29
N GLY A 125 -15.80 5.92 -14.25
CA GLY A 125 -15.30 5.22 -15.42
C GLY A 125 -16.34 4.27 -16.02
N ILE A 126 -16.98 3.45 -15.18
CA ILE A 126 -18.09 2.58 -15.60
C ILE A 126 -19.24 3.41 -16.19
N PHE A 127 -19.58 4.51 -15.53
CA PHE A 127 -20.66 5.40 -15.99
C PHE A 127 -20.33 6.06 -17.33
N LEU A 128 -19.10 6.54 -17.51
CA LEU A 128 -18.62 7.18 -18.74
C LEU A 128 -18.57 6.21 -19.92
N ILE A 129 -18.25 4.93 -19.69
CA ILE A 129 -18.29 3.89 -20.73
C ILE A 129 -19.70 3.78 -21.35
N ILE A 130 -20.75 4.03 -20.56
CA ILE A 130 -22.15 4.02 -21.03
C ILE A 130 -22.53 5.39 -21.59
N LEU A 131 -22.22 6.47 -20.86
CA LEU A 131 -22.67 7.82 -21.19
C LEU A 131 -22.01 8.38 -22.46
N ILE A 132 -20.71 8.15 -22.68
CA ILE A 132 -20.00 8.72 -23.83
C ILE A 132 -20.56 8.20 -25.17
N PRO A 133 -20.75 6.88 -25.39
CA PRO A 133 -21.40 6.39 -26.59
C PRO A 133 -22.80 6.95 -26.80
N MET A 134 -23.61 7.08 -25.72
CA MET A 134 -24.94 7.67 -25.83
C MET A 134 -24.90 9.12 -26.30
N ILE A 135 -23.98 9.93 -25.76
CA ILE A 135 -23.77 11.32 -26.18
C ILE A 135 -23.32 11.38 -27.64
N ILE A 136 -22.36 10.53 -28.04
CA ILE A 136 -21.84 10.50 -29.41
C ILE A 136 -22.96 10.11 -30.40
N PHE A 137 -23.72 9.06 -30.10
CA PHE A 137 -24.82 8.61 -30.94
C PHE A 137 -25.94 9.64 -31.06
N TYR A 138 -26.26 10.34 -29.97
CA TYR A 138 -27.17 11.48 -29.99
C TYR A 138 -26.69 12.58 -30.96
N PHE A 139 -25.41 12.98 -30.89
CA PHE A 139 -24.87 14.02 -31.79
C PHE A 139 -24.72 13.57 -33.25
N LEU A 140 -24.48 12.27 -33.48
CA LEU A 140 -24.40 11.70 -34.83
C LEU A 140 -25.78 11.36 -35.43
N GLY A 141 -26.86 11.49 -34.67
CA GLY A 141 -28.21 11.10 -35.09
C GLY A 141 -28.35 9.60 -35.33
N ILE A 142 -27.59 8.77 -34.61
CA ILE A 142 -27.58 7.31 -34.74
C ILE A 142 -28.41 6.71 -33.61
N GLY A 143 -29.48 6.01 -33.95
CA GLY A 143 -30.37 5.33 -33.01
C GLY A 143 -31.33 6.28 -32.26
N ASP A 144 -32.31 5.69 -31.58
CA ASP A 144 -33.33 6.43 -30.84
C ASP A 144 -32.81 6.83 -29.45
N ILE A 145 -31.95 7.85 -29.40
CA ILE A 145 -31.41 8.43 -28.16
C ILE A 145 -31.89 9.86 -27.98
N THR A 146 -32.39 10.20 -26.79
CA THR A 146 -32.89 11.54 -26.48
C THR A 146 -32.22 12.15 -25.24
N PHE A 147 -31.98 13.46 -25.28
CA PHE A 147 -31.51 14.23 -24.12
C PHE A 147 -32.70 14.81 -23.36
N ILE A 148 -32.77 14.56 -22.05
CA ILE A 148 -33.88 15.03 -21.19
C ILE A 148 -33.35 15.92 -20.08
N LYS A 149 -33.88 17.15 -19.98
CA LYS A 149 -33.48 18.09 -18.91
C LYS A 149 -34.01 17.70 -17.53
N GLU A 150 -35.26 17.24 -17.44
CA GLU A 150 -35.92 16.88 -16.18
C GLU A 150 -36.70 15.58 -16.32
N VAL A 151 -36.50 14.69 -15.34
CA VAL A 151 -37.16 13.39 -15.27
C VAL A 151 -38.50 13.58 -14.56
N SER A 152 -39.59 13.73 -15.32
CA SER A 152 -40.95 13.66 -14.78
C SER A 152 -41.43 12.21 -14.78
N PRO A 153 -41.92 11.65 -13.65
CA PRO A 153 -42.42 10.28 -13.56
C PRO A 153 -43.46 9.92 -14.64
N GLU A 154 -44.30 10.89 -15.03
CA GLU A 154 -45.33 10.71 -16.06
C GLU A 154 -44.76 10.62 -17.49
N LYS A 155 -43.61 11.26 -17.75
CA LYS A 155 -42.94 11.18 -19.06
C LYS A 155 -42.18 9.87 -19.23
N ILE A 156 -41.71 9.25 -18.16
CA ILE A 156 -40.88 8.03 -18.21
C ILE A 156 -41.67 6.83 -18.75
N GLN A 157 -42.98 6.76 -18.46
CA GLN A 157 -43.84 5.64 -18.87
C GLN A 157 -44.03 5.51 -20.39
N HIS A 158 -43.72 6.55 -21.17
CA HIS A 158 -43.95 6.60 -22.62
C HIS A 158 -42.66 6.77 -23.45
N ILE A 159 -41.49 6.76 -22.83
CA ILE A 159 -40.22 6.91 -23.54
C ILE A 159 -39.72 5.51 -23.91
N GLU A 160 -39.94 5.07 -25.14
CA GLU A 160 -39.32 3.84 -25.68
C GLU A 160 -37.82 4.03 -25.97
N THR A 161 -37.37 5.28 -26.03
CA THR A 161 -36.00 5.65 -26.45
C THR A 161 -35.00 5.64 -25.29
N SER A 162 -33.72 5.39 -25.61
CA SER A 162 -32.65 5.50 -24.61
C SER A 162 -32.40 6.97 -24.27
N TYR A 163 -32.18 7.31 -22.99
CA TYR A 163 -32.00 8.72 -22.59
C TYR A 163 -30.85 8.95 -21.62
N PHE A 164 -30.29 10.16 -21.65
CA PHE A 164 -29.39 10.67 -20.63
C PHE A 164 -29.82 12.06 -20.19
N THR A 165 -29.50 12.43 -18.95
CA THR A 165 -30.03 13.64 -18.32
C THR A 165 -28.97 14.68 -18.00
N LEU A 166 -29.40 15.92 -17.75
CA LEU A 166 -28.51 16.96 -17.22
C LEU A 166 -27.94 16.56 -15.85
N LEU A 167 -28.71 15.82 -15.05
CA LEU A 167 -28.27 15.33 -13.74
C LEU A 167 -27.10 14.35 -13.86
N ASP A 168 -27.14 13.48 -14.87
CA ASP A 168 -26.06 12.52 -15.16
C ASP A 168 -24.74 13.24 -15.46
N ILE A 169 -24.79 14.27 -16.30
CA ILE A 169 -23.64 15.11 -16.62
C ILE A 169 -23.13 15.83 -15.36
N LEU A 170 -24.04 16.42 -14.58
CA LEU A 170 -23.69 17.11 -13.33
C LEU A 170 -23.07 16.15 -12.30
N ASN A 171 -23.52 14.90 -12.24
CA ASN A 171 -22.96 13.90 -11.33
C ASN A 171 -21.51 13.55 -11.69
N VAL A 172 -21.20 13.42 -12.98
CA VAL A 172 -19.82 13.24 -13.46
C VAL A 172 -18.96 14.45 -13.07
N VAL A 173 -19.43 15.67 -13.35
CA VAL A 173 -18.69 16.90 -13.02
C VAL A 173 -18.45 17.03 -11.51
N LYS A 174 -19.47 16.77 -10.68
CA LYS A 174 -19.35 16.76 -9.21
C LYS A 174 -18.30 15.75 -8.76
N ALA A 175 -18.35 14.54 -9.29
CA ALA A 175 -17.44 13.48 -8.89
C ALA A 175 -15.98 13.77 -9.31
N LEU A 176 -15.76 14.35 -10.51
CA LEU A 176 -14.45 14.86 -10.93
C LEU A 176 -13.95 16.00 -10.04
N GLY A 177 -14.83 16.93 -9.67
CA GLY A 177 -14.51 18.01 -8.73
C GLY A 177 -14.08 17.48 -7.36
N ILE A 178 -14.77 16.47 -6.84
CA ILE A 178 -14.39 15.79 -5.60
C ILE A 178 -13.01 15.14 -5.76
N ILE A 179 -12.77 14.36 -6.83
CA ILE A 179 -11.46 13.74 -7.09
C ILE A 179 -10.34 14.78 -7.10
N ALA A 180 -10.57 15.93 -7.75
CA ALA A 180 -9.59 17.01 -7.82
C ALA A 180 -9.17 17.55 -6.44
N LEU A 181 -10.10 17.61 -5.46
CA LEU A 181 -9.79 18.03 -4.09
C LEU A 181 -8.81 17.09 -3.38
N PHE A 182 -8.76 15.80 -3.76
CA PHE A 182 -7.84 14.83 -3.17
C PHE A 182 -6.44 14.84 -3.82
N ILE A 183 -6.29 15.42 -5.01
CA ILE A 183 -4.99 15.47 -5.72
C ILE A 183 -3.95 16.24 -4.91
N TYR A 184 -4.29 17.43 -4.42
CA TYR A 184 -3.36 18.27 -3.66
C TYR A 184 -2.79 17.58 -2.40
N PRO A 185 -3.60 17.06 -1.47
CA PRO A 185 -3.06 16.41 -0.26
C PRO A 185 -2.29 15.12 -0.58
N LEU A 186 -2.68 14.35 -1.61
CA LEU A 186 -1.93 13.18 -2.07
C LEU A 186 -0.56 13.55 -2.64
N TYR A 187 -0.52 14.56 -3.53
CA TYR A 187 0.73 15.09 -4.07
C TYR A 187 1.66 15.56 -2.95
N ARG A 188 1.11 16.30 -1.98
CA ARG A 188 1.88 16.84 -0.86
C ARG A 188 2.43 15.74 0.05
N LEU A 189 1.63 14.72 0.37
CA LEU A 189 2.09 13.54 1.12
C LEU A 189 3.24 12.84 0.40
N ARG A 190 3.13 12.65 -0.93
CA ARG A 190 4.16 12.01 -1.74
C ARG A 190 5.45 12.81 -1.78
N LYS A 191 5.36 14.13 -1.91
CA LYS A 191 6.55 15.01 -1.86
C LYS A 191 7.29 14.88 -0.52
N ASN A 192 6.58 14.86 0.60
CA ASN A 192 7.20 14.77 1.92
C ASN A 192 7.73 13.36 2.23
N GLU A 193 7.08 12.33 1.71
CA GLU A 193 7.61 10.97 1.74
C GLU A 193 8.98 10.90 1.04
N LEU A 194 9.11 11.47 -0.16
CA LEU A 194 10.37 11.51 -0.91
C LEU A 194 11.48 12.22 -0.13
N GLN A 195 11.19 13.39 0.45
CA GLN A 195 12.16 14.13 1.26
C GLN A 195 12.66 13.36 2.48
N ILE A 196 11.80 12.55 3.12
CA ILE A 196 12.22 11.71 4.24
C ILE A 196 13.04 10.50 3.77
N LYS A 197 12.70 9.93 2.60
CA LYS A 197 13.49 8.84 2.01
C LYS A 197 14.92 9.28 1.70
N GLU A 198 15.10 10.51 1.21
CA GLU A 198 16.42 11.08 0.98
C GLU A 198 17.25 11.14 2.27
N GLU A 199 16.64 11.44 3.42
CA GLU A 199 17.33 11.47 4.73
C GLU A 199 17.68 10.06 5.27
N LEU A 200 16.94 9.03 4.88
CA LEU A 200 17.18 7.64 5.30
C LEU A 200 18.31 6.94 4.51
N GLY A 201 18.81 7.56 3.45
CA GLY A 201 19.91 7.03 2.63
C GLY A 201 19.52 5.94 1.63
N SER A 202 20.49 5.54 0.80
CA SER A 202 20.31 4.60 -0.32
C SER A 202 19.91 3.18 0.13
N ASP A 203 20.41 2.72 1.29
CA ASP A 203 20.11 1.38 1.79
C ASP A 203 18.63 1.23 2.17
N TYR A 204 18.02 2.24 2.77
CA TYR A 204 16.59 2.24 3.02
C TYR A 204 15.78 2.20 1.71
N VAL A 205 16.20 2.95 0.69
CA VAL A 205 15.54 2.97 -0.63
C VAL A 205 15.63 1.59 -1.31
N LYS A 206 16.76 0.87 -1.16
CA LYS A 206 16.90 -0.52 -1.64
C LYS A 206 15.87 -1.44 -1.00
N PHE A 207 15.63 -1.30 0.30
CA PHE A 207 14.61 -2.10 0.97
C PHE A 207 13.20 -1.66 0.66
N ASP A 208 12.96 -0.37 0.39
CA ASP A 208 11.62 0.15 0.12
C ASP A 208 11.02 -0.31 -1.21
N GLY A 209 11.89 -0.54 -2.20
CA GLY A 209 11.53 -1.02 -3.53
C GLY A 209 11.53 -2.54 -3.69
N GLU A 210 11.36 -2.96 -4.94
CA GLU A 210 11.58 -4.35 -5.34
C GLU A 210 13.09 -4.63 -5.31
N TYR A 211 13.53 -5.53 -4.43
CA TYR A 211 14.93 -5.95 -4.35
C TYR A 211 15.09 -7.29 -5.07
N VAL A 212 16.01 -7.34 -6.02
CA VAL A 212 16.51 -8.58 -6.60
C VAL A 212 17.96 -8.67 -6.16
N SER A 213 18.35 -9.82 -5.60
CA SER A 213 19.74 -10.06 -5.24
C SER A 213 20.65 -9.77 -6.45
N GLU A 214 21.58 -8.82 -6.27
CA GLU A 214 22.67 -8.54 -7.20
C GLU A 214 23.68 -9.69 -7.13
N LYS A 215 23.29 -10.90 -7.53
CA LYS A 215 24.26 -11.93 -7.94
C LYS A 215 24.81 -11.52 -9.31
N GLU A 216 25.59 -10.44 -9.25
CA GLU A 216 26.50 -9.84 -10.24
C GLU A 216 26.12 -9.96 -11.73
N ASP A 217 25.77 -8.81 -12.30
CA ASP A 217 25.76 -8.51 -13.74
C ASP A 217 27.15 -8.66 -14.42
N SER A 218 28.20 -9.10 -13.72
CA SER A 218 29.56 -9.29 -14.25
C SER A 218 29.79 -10.63 -14.99
N LEU A 219 28.79 -11.52 -15.03
CA LEU A 219 28.84 -12.80 -15.76
C LEU A 219 27.68 -12.95 -16.77
N GLN A 220 27.30 -11.84 -17.40
CA GLN A 220 26.21 -11.79 -18.39
C GLN A 220 26.50 -12.62 -19.66
N GLU A 221 27.70 -13.16 -19.83
CA GLU A 221 28.11 -13.80 -21.10
C GLU A 221 27.95 -15.33 -21.22
N CYS A 222 27.71 -16.15 -20.18
CA CYS A 222 27.87 -17.62 -20.38
C CYS A 222 26.87 -18.60 -19.73
N ARG A 223 25.72 -18.18 -19.16
CA ARG A 223 24.75 -19.16 -18.59
C ARG A 223 23.35 -19.05 -19.19
N LYS A 224 22.91 -20.11 -19.89
CA LYS A 224 21.52 -20.28 -20.36
C LYS A 224 20.57 -20.26 -19.15
N LEU A 225 19.86 -19.16 -18.95
CA LEU A 225 18.83 -19.05 -17.91
C LEU A 225 17.61 -19.89 -18.26
N ILE A 226 17.17 -20.72 -17.33
CA ILE A 226 15.99 -21.58 -17.50
C ILE A 226 14.82 -20.92 -16.78
N GLY A 227 13.88 -20.38 -17.56
CA GLY A 227 12.65 -19.79 -17.03
C GLY A 227 11.59 -20.86 -16.76
N LYS A 228 11.09 -20.96 -15.52
CA LYS A 228 9.95 -21.82 -15.15
C LYS A 228 8.84 -21.00 -14.52
N ILE A 229 7.59 -21.43 -14.74
CA ILE A 229 6.42 -20.87 -14.07
C ILE A 229 6.18 -21.69 -12.80
N GLY A 230 6.13 -21.02 -11.66
CA GLY A 230 5.97 -21.65 -10.35
C GLY A 230 4.64 -21.31 -9.67
N PRO A 231 4.41 -21.84 -8.46
CA PRO A 231 3.29 -21.45 -7.62
C PRO A 231 3.26 -19.93 -7.35
N SER A 232 2.09 -19.42 -6.99
CA SER A 232 1.92 -18.00 -6.67
C SER A 232 2.47 -17.68 -5.29
N PHE A 233 2.96 -16.45 -5.09
CA PHE A 233 3.33 -15.90 -3.77
C PHE A 233 2.15 -15.88 -2.79
N LEU A 234 0.90 -15.97 -3.27
CA LEU A 234 -0.29 -16.11 -2.42
C LEU A 234 -0.42 -17.49 -1.77
N GLU A 235 0.43 -18.45 -2.17
CA GLU A 235 0.55 -19.78 -1.59
C GLU A 235 2.01 -20.04 -1.18
N PRO A 236 2.53 -19.32 -0.16
CA PRO A 236 3.93 -19.38 0.26
C PRO A 236 4.42 -20.82 0.45
N ASP A 237 3.59 -21.62 1.09
CA ASP A 237 3.88 -22.99 1.47
C ASP A 237 4.13 -23.94 0.28
N LYS A 238 3.44 -23.71 -0.85
CA LYS A 238 3.65 -24.46 -2.10
C LYS A 238 4.85 -23.92 -2.85
N LEU A 239 5.04 -22.60 -2.83
CA LEU A 239 6.16 -21.97 -3.51
C LEU A 239 7.50 -22.34 -2.87
N GLU A 240 7.60 -22.29 -1.54
CA GLU A 240 8.79 -22.68 -0.78
C GLU A 240 9.21 -24.10 -1.16
N LYS A 241 8.29 -25.07 -1.01
CA LYS A 241 8.56 -26.48 -1.37
C LYS A 241 8.99 -26.64 -2.82
N TRP A 242 8.32 -25.96 -3.74
CA TRP A 242 8.66 -26.01 -5.15
C TRP A 242 10.05 -25.45 -5.45
N LEU A 243 10.47 -24.38 -4.78
CA LEU A 243 11.83 -23.82 -4.91
C LEU A 243 12.89 -24.77 -4.34
N GLU A 244 12.62 -25.39 -3.19
CA GLU A 244 13.49 -26.41 -2.59
C GLU A 244 13.66 -27.63 -3.51
N ASP A 245 12.55 -28.11 -4.10
CA ASP A 245 12.57 -29.22 -5.06
C ASP A 245 13.31 -28.87 -6.36
N MET A 246 13.36 -27.59 -6.75
CA MET A 246 14.14 -27.13 -7.90
C MET A 246 15.64 -27.10 -7.57
N GLU A 247 16.03 -26.59 -6.40
CA GLU A 247 17.43 -26.60 -5.94
C GLU A 247 17.98 -28.03 -5.79
N ALA A 248 17.17 -28.95 -5.27
CA ALA A 248 17.53 -30.37 -5.16
C ALA A 248 17.74 -31.04 -6.53
N LYS A 249 17.18 -30.49 -7.61
CA LYS A 249 17.38 -30.95 -9.00
C LYS A 249 18.54 -30.23 -9.69
N GLY A 250 19.29 -29.38 -9.00
CA GLY A 250 20.37 -28.56 -9.55
C GLY A 250 19.88 -27.35 -10.35
N PHE A 251 18.63 -26.91 -10.14
CA PHE A 251 18.14 -25.64 -10.66
C PHE A 251 18.28 -24.57 -9.59
N ASN A 252 19.35 -23.78 -9.69
CA ASN A 252 19.70 -22.80 -8.68
C ASN A 252 19.00 -21.48 -8.96
N LEU A 253 18.20 -20.97 -8.02
CA LEU A 253 17.41 -19.75 -8.21
C LEU A 253 18.34 -18.57 -8.45
N TYR A 254 18.17 -17.93 -9.61
CA TYR A 254 18.93 -16.76 -10.00
C TYR A 254 18.10 -15.48 -9.84
N LYS A 255 16.88 -15.48 -10.41
CA LYS A 255 16.05 -14.27 -10.43
C LYS A 255 14.57 -14.60 -10.43
N VAL A 256 13.78 -13.77 -9.77
CA VAL A 256 12.31 -13.77 -9.91
C VAL A 256 11.91 -12.65 -10.86
N LYS A 257 11.06 -12.95 -11.85
CA LYS A 257 10.52 -11.94 -12.78
C LYS A 257 9.45 -11.11 -12.08
N LYS A 258 9.40 -9.82 -12.41
CA LYS A 258 8.26 -8.93 -12.15
C LYS A 258 6.94 -9.63 -12.50
N GLY A 259 6.04 -9.75 -11.52
CA GLY A 259 4.77 -10.45 -11.63
C GLY A 259 4.64 -11.76 -10.83
N ASN A 260 5.67 -12.15 -10.07
CA ASN A 260 5.58 -13.13 -8.96
C ASN A 260 5.14 -14.55 -9.35
N LYS A 261 5.37 -14.95 -10.61
CA LYS A 261 5.03 -16.30 -11.12
C LYS A 261 6.09 -16.94 -12.00
N LYS A 262 7.05 -16.17 -12.51
CA LYS A 262 8.12 -16.69 -13.39
C LYS A 262 9.46 -16.55 -12.68
N PHE A 263 10.18 -17.67 -12.59
CA PHE A 263 11.44 -17.81 -11.89
C PHE A 263 12.50 -18.24 -12.90
N TYR A 264 13.68 -17.64 -12.80
CA TYR A 264 14.83 -17.93 -13.63
C TYR A 264 15.86 -18.69 -12.81
N PHE A 265 16.29 -19.82 -13.34
CA PHE A 265 17.27 -20.70 -12.72
C PHE A 265 18.54 -20.80 -13.56
N THR A 266 19.64 -21.06 -12.89
CA THR A 266 20.90 -21.51 -13.52
C THR A 266 21.08 -22.99 -13.23
N LYS A 267 21.67 -23.74 -14.18
CA LYS A 267 22.00 -25.15 -13.95
C LYS A 267 23.28 -25.20 -13.10
N GLY A 268 23.16 -25.73 -11.88
CA GLY A 268 24.24 -25.84 -10.90
C GLY A 268 24.27 -27.22 -10.26
N ALA A 269 25.13 -27.38 -9.25
CA ALA A 269 25.14 -28.59 -8.43
C ALA A 269 23.88 -28.63 -7.54
N PRO A 270 23.26 -29.81 -7.36
CA PRO A 270 22.20 -29.99 -6.39
C PRO A 270 22.62 -29.54 -4.99
N ARG A 271 21.81 -28.69 -4.38
CA ARG A 271 22.07 -28.16 -3.03
C ARG A 271 20.79 -28.13 -2.20
N LYS A 272 20.96 -28.22 -0.88
CA LYS A 272 19.86 -28.12 0.07
C LYS A 272 19.75 -26.69 0.55
N ILE A 273 18.80 -25.96 -0.02
CA ILE A 273 18.45 -24.61 0.41
C ILE A 273 17.07 -24.63 1.00
N ARG A 274 16.87 -23.94 2.12
CA ARG A 274 15.56 -23.61 2.66
C ARG A 274 15.14 -22.26 2.12
N TYR A 275 13.95 -22.20 1.52
CA TYR A 275 13.29 -20.94 1.19
C TYR A 275 12.18 -20.66 2.18
N ILE A 276 12.07 -19.40 2.61
CA ILE A 276 10.95 -18.92 3.41
C ILE A 276 10.42 -17.64 2.77
N LEU A 277 9.14 -17.65 2.42
CA LEU A 277 8.47 -16.47 1.92
C LEU A 277 7.71 -15.81 3.07
N ASP A 278 8.30 -14.76 3.64
CA ASP A 278 7.75 -14.07 4.81
C ASP A 278 6.90 -12.86 4.42
N PHE A 279 5.71 -12.77 5.01
CA PHE A 279 4.78 -11.66 4.84
C PHE A 279 4.94 -10.63 5.97
N GLN A 280 5.35 -9.41 5.66
CA GLN A 280 5.48 -8.37 6.67
C GLN A 280 4.63 -7.15 6.37
N ASN A 281 3.85 -6.77 7.41
CA ASN A 281 3.26 -5.43 7.49
C ASN A 281 4.31 -4.48 8.07
N ASN A 282 4.73 -3.53 7.25
CA ASN A 282 5.63 -2.46 7.59
C ASN A 282 6.98 -2.91 8.15
N PRO A 283 7.75 -3.72 7.40
CA PRO A 283 9.10 -4.11 7.83
C PRO A 283 10.00 -2.88 7.99
N THR A 284 10.76 -2.88 9.08
CA THR A 284 11.80 -1.90 9.43
C THR A 284 13.16 -2.36 8.92
N ALA A 285 14.16 -1.48 8.79
CA ALA A 285 15.52 -1.92 8.44
C ALA A 285 16.04 -3.00 9.42
N ALA A 286 15.75 -2.83 10.71
CA ALA A 286 16.11 -3.81 11.75
C ALA A 286 15.60 -5.23 11.47
N TYR A 287 14.45 -5.39 10.80
CA TYR A 287 13.94 -6.72 10.44
C TYR A 287 14.88 -7.44 9.44
N TYR A 288 15.40 -6.71 8.45
CA TYR A 288 16.32 -7.26 7.47
C TYR A 288 17.70 -7.53 8.07
N GLU A 289 18.15 -6.68 9.00
CA GLU A 289 19.44 -6.84 9.67
C GLU A 289 19.48 -8.10 10.55
N ILE A 290 18.44 -8.37 11.33
CA ILE A 290 18.35 -9.56 12.18
C ILE A 290 18.54 -10.84 11.35
N PHE A 291 17.85 -10.97 10.21
CA PHE A 291 17.97 -12.15 9.37
C PHE A 291 19.31 -12.27 8.65
N LYS A 292 19.93 -11.14 8.29
CA LYS A 292 21.30 -11.15 7.78
C LYS A 292 22.31 -11.62 8.83
N LEU A 293 22.13 -11.22 10.10
CA LEU A 293 22.97 -11.69 11.22
C LEU A 293 22.84 -13.22 11.41
N ASP A 294 21.64 -13.76 11.21
CA ASP A 294 21.37 -15.20 11.23
C ASP A 294 21.76 -15.94 9.93
N GLN A 295 22.56 -15.30 9.06
CA GLN A 295 23.05 -15.84 7.79
C GLN A 295 21.95 -16.22 6.78
N TRP A 296 20.78 -15.58 6.85
CA TRP A 296 19.79 -15.67 5.77
C TRP A 296 20.13 -14.70 4.65
N GLU A 297 20.15 -15.21 3.42
CA GLU A 297 20.28 -14.39 2.22
C GLU A 297 18.90 -13.90 1.76
N LEU A 298 18.79 -12.61 1.48
CA LEU A 298 17.58 -12.05 0.87
C LEU A 298 17.62 -12.32 -0.64
N ALA A 299 16.83 -13.27 -1.11
CA ALA A 299 16.80 -13.65 -2.53
C ALA A 299 15.95 -12.68 -3.37
N TYR A 300 14.81 -12.25 -2.83
CA TYR A 300 13.87 -11.38 -3.54
C TYR A 300 12.96 -10.63 -2.56
N THR A 301 12.60 -9.38 -2.85
CA THR A 301 11.54 -8.67 -2.13
C THR A 301 10.59 -8.02 -3.13
N VAL A 302 9.28 -8.18 -2.89
CA VAL A 302 8.22 -7.58 -3.70
C VAL A 302 7.12 -7.00 -2.83
N GLY A 303 6.46 -5.97 -3.37
CA GLY A 303 5.39 -5.24 -2.70
C GLY A 303 5.83 -3.84 -2.33
N THR A 304 4.85 -3.03 -1.93
CA THR A 304 5.06 -1.66 -1.49
C THR A 304 4.62 -1.55 -0.05
N LEU A 305 5.38 -0.79 0.75
CA LEU A 305 4.96 -0.49 2.13
C LEU A 305 3.51 0.07 2.12
N PRO A 306 2.62 -0.46 2.98
CA PRO A 306 2.92 -1.19 4.20
C PRO A 306 2.98 -2.72 4.06
N VAL A 307 2.87 -3.31 2.86
CA VAL A 307 2.85 -4.78 2.71
C VAL A 307 4.02 -5.24 1.86
N LYS A 308 4.87 -6.10 2.42
CA LYS A 308 5.98 -6.70 1.68
C LYS A 308 6.04 -8.20 1.83
N TRP A 309 6.51 -8.80 0.75
CA TRP A 309 6.89 -10.18 0.64
C TRP A 309 8.40 -10.23 0.51
N SER A 310 9.06 -10.90 1.46
CA SER A 310 10.51 -11.10 1.43
C SER A 310 10.80 -12.59 1.36
N LEU A 311 11.48 -12.99 0.29
CA LEU A 311 11.93 -14.35 0.06
C LEU A 311 13.35 -14.48 0.61
N TRP A 312 13.47 -15.23 1.70
CA TRP A 312 14.72 -15.55 2.37
C TRP A 312 15.20 -16.94 1.96
N SER A 313 16.50 -17.10 1.83
CA SER A 313 17.15 -18.37 1.52
C SER A 313 18.31 -18.65 2.44
N LYS A 314 18.44 -19.90 2.88
CA LYS A 314 19.59 -20.36 3.68
C LYS A 314 19.99 -21.76 3.26
N GLU A 315 21.26 -21.95 2.92
CA GLU A 315 21.83 -23.25 2.59
C GLU A 315 22.11 -24.04 3.87
N TYR A 316 21.88 -25.35 3.85
CA TYR A 316 22.06 -26.21 5.02
C TYR A 316 22.53 -27.60 4.63
N THR A 317 23.41 -28.19 5.46
CA THR A 317 23.90 -29.56 5.30
C THR A 317 23.31 -30.52 6.34
N GLY A 318 22.99 -30.00 7.54
CA GLY A 318 22.42 -30.74 8.67
C GLY A 318 20.91 -30.49 8.86
N GLU A 319 20.54 -29.97 10.02
CA GLU A 319 19.15 -29.67 10.36
C GLU A 319 18.55 -28.59 9.45
N ARG A 320 17.26 -28.77 9.13
CA ARG A 320 16.52 -27.83 8.27
C ARG A 320 16.28 -26.53 9.03
N PRO A 321 16.84 -25.39 8.59
CA PRO A 321 16.66 -24.12 9.30
C PRO A 321 15.22 -23.63 9.16
N ASN A 322 14.73 -22.90 10.16
CA ASN A 322 13.43 -22.25 10.11
C ASN A 322 13.55 -20.83 10.70
N ILE A 323 12.83 -19.87 10.10
CA ILE A 323 12.77 -18.50 10.64
C ILE A 323 11.83 -18.44 11.84
N TYR A 324 10.77 -19.25 11.84
CA TYR A 324 9.80 -19.28 12.92
C TYR A 324 10.28 -20.22 14.01
N SER A 325 10.32 -19.72 15.25
CA SER A 325 10.72 -20.51 16.41
C SER A 325 9.61 -21.49 16.78
N ASN A 326 8.34 -21.06 16.64
CA ASN A 326 7.17 -21.83 17.01
C ASN A 326 6.07 -21.79 15.93
N ARG A 327 5.22 -22.82 15.91
CA ARG A 327 4.02 -22.91 15.03
C ARG A 327 3.11 -21.69 15.14
N GLU A 328 2.97 -21.16 16.34
CA GLU A 328 2.11 -20.00 16.61
C GLU A 328 2.54 -18.77 15.80
N GLU A 329 3.84 -18.56 15.60
CA GLU A 329 4.36 -17.44 14.82
C GLU A 329 4.01 -17.58 13.33
N GLN A 330 4.11 -18.80 12.79
CA GLN A 330 3.74 -19.08 11.41
C GLN A 330 2.24 -18.91 11.17
N VAL A 331 1.40 -19.42 12.07
CA VAL A 331 -0.06 -19.24 12.00
C VAL A 331 -0.44 -17.77 12.17
N SER A 332 0.22 -17.06 13.09
CA SER A 332 0.05 -15.62 13.28
C SER A 332 0.39 -14.84 12.00
N ASN A 333 1.46 -15.23 11.30
CA ASN A 333 1.84 -14.62 10.04
C ASN A 333 0.80 -14.87 8.93
N ALA A 334 0.33 -16.12 8.80
CA ALA A 334 -0.73 -16.47 7.85
C ALA A 334 -2.04 -15.74 8.16
N LYS A 335 -2.40 -15.59 9.44
CA LYS A 335 -3.55 -14.82 9.90
C LYS A 335 -3.42 -13.34 9.54
N LYS A 336 -2.24 -12.75 9.78
CA LYS A 336 -1.91 -11.35 9.45
C LYS A 336 -2.06 -11.09 7.96
N MET A 337 -1.56 -11.99 7.12
CA MET A 337 -1.76 -11.97 5.67
C MET A 337 -3.25 -12.02 5.32
N ALA A 338 -3.98 -13.01 5.84
CA ALA A 338 -5.40 -13.19 5.54
C ALA A 338 -6.24 -11.95 5.94
N LEU A 339 -5.99 -11.38 7.11
CA LEU A 339 -6.67 -10.16 7.57
C LEU A 339 -6.36 -8.95 6.68
N THR A 340 -5.08 -8.75 6.34
CA THR A 340 -4.63 -7.61 5.53
C THR A 340 -5.25 -7.65 4.14
N TYR A 341 -5.25 -8.82 3.49
CA TYR A 341 -5.87 -8.97 2.17
C TYR A 341 -7.40 -8.98 2.24
N SER A 342 -8.02 -9.53 3.29
CA SER A 342 -9.49 -9.48 3.45
C SER A 342 -10.01 -8.05 3.51
N ALA A 343 -9.27 -7.15 4.17
CA ALA A 343 -9.61 -5.73 4.23
C ALA A 343 -9.63 -5.05 2.84
N PHE A 344 -8.88 -5.58 1.87
CA PHE A 344 -8.86 -5.08 0.50
C PHE A 344 -9.86 -5.80 -0.41
N TYR A 345 -9.88 -7.14 -0.40
CA TYR A 345 -10.69 -7.94 -1.32
C TYR A 345 -12.18 -7.94 -0.96
N LEU A 346 -12.56 -8.04 0.33
CA LEU A 346 -13.97 -8.19 0.71
C LEU A 346 -14.83 -6.97 0.35
N PRO A 347 -14.42 -5.71 0.60
CA PRO A 347 -15.20 -4.55 0.19
C PRO A 347 -15.41 -4.51 -1.32
N THR A 348 -14.37 -4.81 -2.11
CA THR A 348 -14.46 -4.82 -3.58
C THR A 348 -15.39 -5.93 -4.09
N ILE A 349 -15.26 -7.14 -3.54
CA ILE A 349 -16.15 -8.27 -3.85
C ILE A 349 -17.61 -7.89 -3.51
N ALA A 350 -17.86 -7.29 -2.35
CA ALA A 350 -19.19 -6.87 -1.92
C ALA A 350 -19.79 -5.80 -2.86
N ILE A 351 -19.01 -4.79 -3.24
CA ILE A 351 -19.44 -3.73 -4.17
C ILE A 351 -19.81 -4.33 -5.53
N ILE A 352 -18.95 -5.17 -6.11
CA ILE A 352 -19.22 -5.78 -7.41
C ILE A 352 -20.44 -6.70 -7.33
N SER A 353 -20.54 -7.51 -6.27
CA SER A 353 -21.70 -8.40 -6.05
C SER A 353 -22.99 -7.61 -5.94
N TYR A 354 -22.98 -6.49 -5.20
CA TYR A 354 -24.12 -5.59 -5.09
C TYR A 354 -24.52 -4.99 -6.45
N SER A 355 -23.54 -4.56 -7.26
CA SER A 355 -23.80 -4.07 -8.61
C SER A 355 -24.44 -5.13 -9.50
N ILE A 356 -23.97 -6.38 -9.45
CA ILE A 356 -24.57 -7.51 -10.17
C ILE A 356 -26.02 -7.71 -9.71
N ILE A 357 -26.27 -7.76 -8.40
CA ILE A 357 -27.63 -7.91 -7.84
C ILE A 357 -28.55 -6.78 -8.31
N LYS A 358 -28.08 -5.52 -8.34
CA LYS A 358 -28.85 -4.39 -8.87
C LYS A 358 -29.24 -4.58 -10.33
N VAL A 359 -28.30 -5.00 -11.18
CA VAL A 359 -28.59 -5.27 -12.59
C VAL A 359 -29.61 -6.40 -12.73
N PHE A 360 -29.51 -7.45 -11.91
CA PHE A 360 -30.52 -8.53 -11.87
C PHE A 360 -31.91 -8.05 -11.41
N ILE A 361 -31.98 -7.19 -10.39
CA ILE A 361 -33.26 -6.62 -9.94
C ILE A 361 -33.89 -5.79 -11.06
N LEU A 362 -33.09 -4.96 -11.74
CA LEU A 362 -33.55 -4.16 -12.88
C LEU A 362 -34.11 -5.04 -14.00
N LEU A 363 -33.44 -6.16 -14.32
CA LEU A 363 -33.90 -7.15 -15.30
C LEU A 363 -35.26 -7.76 -14.94
N ILE A 364 -35.54 -8.00 -13.66
CA ILE A 364 -36.80 -8.61 -13.22
C ILE A 364 -37.93 -7.56 -13.15
N SER A 365 -37.61 -6.30 -12.86
CA SER A 365 -38.62 -5.27 -12.60
C SER A 365 -39.37 -4.75 -13.84
N ASP A 366 -38.80 -4.84 -15.04
CA ASP A 366 -39.39 -4.27 -16.26
C ASP A 366 -39.24 -5.23 -17.46
N ILE A 367 -39.93 -6.37 -17.40
CA ILE A 367 -39.84 -7.47 -18.38
C ILE A 367 -40.14 -7.01 -19.82
N SER A 368 -41.05 -6.04 -19.99
CA SER A 368 -41.43 -5.48 -21.29
C SER A 368 -40.28 -4.75 -21.97
N ARG A 369 -39.57 -3.87 -21.25
CA ARG A 369 -38.43 -3.11 -21.78
C ARG A 369 -37.15 -3.95 -21.82
N THR A 370 -37.14 -5.07 -21.10
CA THR A 370 -35.99 -5.95 -20.93
C THR A 370 -35.60 -6.69 -22.20
N ILE A 371 -36.54 -7.07 -23.09
CA ILE A 371 -36.22 -7.90 -24.26
C ILE A 371 -35.25 -7.19 -25.23
N GLU A 372 -35.42 -5.87 -25.43
CA GLU A 372 -34.58 -5.09 -26.36
C GLU A 372 -33.18 -4.81 -25.79
N VAL A 373 -33.09 -4.54 -24.48
CA VAL A 373 -31.80 -4.25 -23.81
C VAL A 373 -31.11 -5.50 -23.26
N LEU A 374 -31.73 -6.67 -23.36
CA LEU A 374 -31.27 -7.93 -22.80
C LEU A 374 -29.82 -8.28 -23.19
N PRO A 375 -29.39 -8.18 -24.46
CA PRO A 375 -28.03 -8.54 -24.84
C PRO A 375 -26.97 -7.66 -24.17
N TYR A 376 -27.25 -6.37 -24.03
CA TYR A 376 -26.36 -5.41 -23.37
C TYR A 376 -26.27 -5.65 -21.86
N MET A 377 -27.42 -5.91 -21.22
CA MET A 377 -27.47 -6.23 -19.79
C MET A 377 -26.74 -7.55 -19.48
N VAL A 378 -26.94 -8.57 -20.30
CA VAL A 378 -26.20 -9.86 -20.19
C VAL A 378 -24.70 -9.63 -20.35
N SER A 379 -24.28 -8.83 -21.34
CA SER A 379 -22.87 -8.48 -21.54
C SER A 379 -22.28 -7.77 -20.30
N ILE A 380 -23.00 -6.81 -19.72
CA ILE A 380 -22.59 -6.12 -18.48
C ILE A 380 -22.46 -7.12 -17.32
N VAL A 381 -23.42 -8.03 -17.14
CA VAL A 381 -23.36 -9.04 -16.08
C VAL A 381 -22.16 -9.97 -16.27
N VAL A 382 -21.91 -10.46 -17.49
CA VAL A 382 -20.74 -11.32 -17.81
C VAL A 382 -19.43 -10.58 -17.56
N PHE A 383 -19.35 -9.29 -17.92
CA PHE A 383 -18.20 -8.46 -17.63
C PHE A 383 -17.96 -8.31 -16.13
N LEU A 384 -18.99 -7.93 -15.35
CA LEU A 384 -18.91 -7.81 -13.90
C LEU A 384 -18.56 -9.15 -13.23
N MET A 385 -19.08 -10.26 -13.76
CA MET A 385 -18.77 -11.61 -13.28
C MET A 385 -17.31 -11.98 -13.51
N SER A 386 -16.77 -11.61 -14.67
CA SER A 386 -15.35 -11.79 -14.99
C SER A 386 -14.47 -11.01 -14.02
N ILE A 387 -14.84 -9.75 -13.70
CA ILE A 387 -14.14 -8.96 -12.68
C ILE A 387 -14.26 -9.62 -11.30
N LEU A 388 -15.46 -10.06 -10.91
CA LEU A 388 -15.67 -10.74 -9.62
C LEU A 388 -14.76 -11.97 -9.49
N PHE A 389 -14.65 -12.77 -10.55
CA PHE A 389 -13.77 -13.93 -10.59
C PHE A 389 -12.29 -13.54 -10.41
N LEU A 390 -11.83 -12.45 -11.03
CA LEU A 390 -10.47 -11.93 -10.88
C LEU A 390 -10.12 -11.54 -9.43
N PHE A 391 -11.12 -11.15 -8.61
CA PHE A 391 -10.91 -10.86 -7.18
C PHE A 391 -11.11 -12.10 -6.29
N CYS A 392 -12.11 -12.93 -6.55
CA CYS A 392 -12.40 -14.12 -5.77
C CYS A 392 -11.31 -15.20 -5.89
N PHE A 393 -10.72 -15.39 -7.07
CA PHE A 393 -9.72 -16.45 -7.30
C PHE A 393 -8.41 -16.23 -6.52
N PRO A 394 -7.77 -15.04 -6.51
CA PRO A 394 -6.65 -14.76 -5.62
C PRO A 394 -7.03 -14.84 -4.15
N TYR A 395 -8.21 -14.35 -3.78
CA TYR A 395 -8.66 -14.33 -2.38
C TYR A 395 -8.83 -15.74 -1.80
N SER A 396 -9.40 -16.67 -2.59
CA SER A 396 -9.56 -18.06 -2.16
C SER A 396 -8.21 -18.75 -1.87
N LYS A 397 -7.15 -18.41 -2.61
CA LYS A 397 -5.79 -18.92 -2.35
C LYS A 397 -5.25 -18.46 -1.00
N ILE A 398 -5.50 -17.21 -0.63
CA ILE A 398 -5.06 -16.62 0.64
C ILE A 398 -5.76 -17.32 1.81
N ILE A 399 -7.08 -17.50 1.72
CA ILE A 399 -7.86 -18.21 2.74
C ILE A 399 -7.41 -19.67 2.83
N SER A 400 -7.22 -20.34 1.69
CA SER A 400 -6.73 -21.71 1.66
C SER A 400 -5.34 -21.85 2.30
N PHE A 401 -4.44 -20.89 2.08
CA PHE A 401 -3.15 -20.84 2.77
C PHE A 401 -3.30 -20.70 4.29
N TYR A 402 -4.16 -19.80 4.75
CA TYR A 402 -4.43 -19.64 6.19
C TYR A 402 -4.99 -20.93 6.83
N VAL A 403 -5.94 -21.59 6.17
CA VAL A 403 -6.50 -22.87 6.63
C VAL A 403 -5.42 -23.96 6.67
N ARG A 404 -4.57 -24.05 5.64
CA ARG A 404 -3.44 -25.00 5.61
C ARG A 404 -2.41 -24.70 6.71
N ALA A 405 -2.06 -23.44 6.93
CA ALA A 405 -1.14 -23.05 8.00
C ALA A 405 -1.68 -23.44 9.38
N LYS A 406 -3.01 -23.33 9.59
CA LYS A 406 -3.66 -23.80 10.83
C LYS A 406 -3.65 -25.33 10.95
N GLY A 407 -3.85 -26.07 9.85
CA GLY A 407 -3.98 -27.53 9.84
C GLY A 407 -2.69 -28.34 9.68
N ARG A 408 -1.54 -27.72 9.35
CA ARG A 408 -0.25 -28.43 9.25
C ARG A 408 0.25 -28.86 10.63
N GLU A 409 0.40 -30.17 10.79
CA GLU A 409 1.38 -30.76 11.70
C GLU A 409 2.73 -30.73 10.97
N TYR A 410 3.79 -30.30 11.65
CA TYR A 410 5.15 -30.24 11.11
C TYR A 410 6.05 -31.16 11.91
#